data_AF-A0A6L5QSJ5-F1
#
_entry.id   AF-A0A6L5QSJ5-F1
#
_cell.length_a   1.000
_cell.length_b   1.000
_cell.length_c   1.000
_cell.angle_alpha   90.00
_cell.angle_beta   90.00
_cell.angle_gamma   90.00
#
_symmetry.space_group_name_H-M   'P 1'
#
loop_
_entity.id
_entity.type
_entity.pdbx_description
1 polymer ?
#
loop_
_entity_poly.entity_id
_entity_poly.type
_entity_poly.pdbx_seq_one_letter_code
_entity_poly.pdbx_strand_id
1 'polypeptide(L)'
;MDDSVYQAPKADIQVAEIGQKQHFKYFNFRGRMNRLKYLQLAYFLPSIIFFGYVFVIYLILYLDYRDPFADRTSYGLDVVLWIGMLVILISAVINGVWLSIQRAHDMGHRGFVALTSLIPLIGLALIIMPGEQHKNAYGDEPVENSALVNITGWLGIVGVGLYYLLLLVLGLLWLERFI
;
A
#
# COMPACT_ATOMS: atom_id res chain seq x y z
N MET A 1 -56.83 -28.37 0.66
CA MET A 1 -56.89 -28.20 -0.80
C MET A 1 -57.10 -26.73 -1.02
N ASP A 2 -56.03 -25.96 -1.21
CA ASP A 2 -56.13 -24.52 -1.50
C ASP A 2 -54.95 -24.11 -2.38
N ASP A 3 -54.76 -24.86 -3.47
CA ASP A 3 -53.92 -24.42 -4.58
C ASP A 3 -54.82 -23.70 -5.57
N SER A 4 -54.95 -22.38 -5.38
CA SER A 4 -55.68 -21.54 -6.31
C SER A 4 -54.98 -21.58 -7.67
N VAL A 5 -55.73 -21.84 -8.75
CA VAL A 5 -55.24 -21.95 -10.14
C VAL A 5 -54.54 -20.66 -10.63
N TYR A 6 -54.75 -19.53 -9.95
CA TYR A 6 -54.13 -18.24 -10.25
C TYR A 6 -52.97 -17.87 -9.32
N GLN A 7 -52.35 -18.85 -8.65
CA GLN A 7 -51.21 -18.55 -7.80
C GLN A 7 -50.00 -18.17 -8.67
N ALA A 8 -49.53 -16.94 -8.51
CA ALA A 8 -48.34 -16.47 -9.21
C ALA A 8 -47.16 -17.41 -8.91
N PRO A 9 -46.35 -17.80 -9.92
CA PRO A 9 -45.19 -18.63 -9.69
C PRO A 9 -44.29 -17.94 -8.67
N LYS A 10 -44.14 -18.57 -7.51
CA LYS A 10 -43.15 -18.12 -6.52
C LYS A 10 -41.80 -18.39 -7.16
N ALA A 11 -41.13 -17.33 -7.61
CA ALA A 11 -39.72 -17.44 -7.95
C ALA A 11 -39.01 -17.96 -6.69
N ASP A 12 -38.35 -19.11 -6.80
CA ASP A 12 -37.34 -19.53 -5.83
C ASP A 12 -36.16 -18.57 -6.02
N ILE A 13 -36.31 -17.37 -5.47
CA ILE A 13 -35.20 -16.45 -5.33
C ILE A 13 -34.38 -17.10 -4.22
N GLN A 14 -33.48 -17.99 -4.60
CA GLN A 14 -32.23 -18.15 -3.86
C GLN A 14 -31.59 -16.77 -3.91
N VAL A 15 -32.00 -15.91 -2.97
CA VAL A 15 -31.24 -14.74 -2.60
C VAL A 15 -29.96 -15.37 -2.09
N ALA A 16 -28.99 -15.58 -2.99
CA ALA A 16 -27.61 -15.81 -2.61
C ALA A 16 -27.39 -14.76 -1.53
N GLU A 17 -27.21 -15.20 -0.27
CA GLU A 17 -27.05 -14.29 0.86
C GLU A 17 -26.11 -13.21 0.34
N ILE A 18 -26.63 -11.98 0.16
CA ILE A 18 -25.80 -10.90 -0.34
C ILE A 18 -24.82 -10.69 0.80
N GLY A 19 -23.67 -11.34 0.70
CA GLY A 19 -22.69 -11.43 1.77
C GLY A 19 -22.44 -10.00 2.23
N GLN A 20 -22.66 -9.74 3.52
CA GLN A 20 -22.62 -8.38 4.02
C GLN A 20 -21.24 -7.79 3.75
N LYS A 21 -21.12 -6.84 2.81
CA LYS A 21 -19.79 -6.33 2.47
C LYS A 21 -19.13 -5.66 3.68
N GLN A 22 -17.88 -6.00 3.96
CA GLN A 22 -17.13 -5.49 5.11
C GLN A 22 -16.34 -4.22 4.77
N HIS A 23 -16.47 -3.19 5.61
CA HIS A 23 -15.62 -2.01 5.53
C HIS A 23 -14.21 -2.28 6.09
N PHE A 24 -13.21 -1.73 5.40
CA PHE A 24 -11.82 -1.77 5.81
C PHE A 24 -11.60 -1.04 7.14
N LYS A 25 -10.83 -1.65 8.04
CA LYS A 25 -10.46 -1.08 9.34
C LYS A 25 -8.94 -0.99 9.41
N TYR A 26 -8.42 0.23 9.43
CA TYR A 26 -6.97 0.46 9.39
C TYR A 26 -6.25 -0.12 10.62
N PHE A 27 -6.76 0.15 11.83
CA PHE A 27 -6.13 -0.25 13.10
C PHE A 27 -6.60 -1.60 13.65
N ASN A 28 -7.13 -2.50 12.81
CA ASN A 28 -7.49 -3.85 13.25
C ASN A 28 -6.75 -4.92 12.43
N PHE A 29 -6.28 -5.99 13.06
CA PHE A 29 -5.72 -7.16 12.35
C PHE A 29 -6.81 -8.02 11.70
N ARG A 30 -8.06 -7.90 12.15
CA ARG A 30 -9.21 -8.62 11.62
C ARG A 30 -9.83 -7.86 10.46
N GLY A 31 -10.04 -8.58 9.37
CA GLY A 31 -10.69 -8.07 8.17
C GLY A 31 -9.88 -8.32 6.92
N ARG A 32 -10.47 -7.86 5.82
CA ARG A 32 -10.01 -8.10 4.46
C ARG A 32 -9.84 -6.79 3.72
N MET A 33 -8.94 -6.76 2.74
CA MET A 33 -8.57 -5.53 2.04
C MET A 33 -8.35 -5.75 0.55
N ASN A 34 -8.92 -4.84 -0.24
CA ASN A 34 -8.74 -4.77 -1.70
C ASN A 34 -7.28 -4.52 -2.10
N ARG A 35 -6.83 -5.17 -3.18
CA ARG A 35 -5.47 -5.04 -3.75
C ARG A 35 -5.03 -3.59 -4.01
N LEU A 36 -5.92 -2.74 -4.51
CA LEU A 36 -5.57 -1.36 -4.84
C LEU A 36 -5.38 -0.49 -3.59
N LYS A 37 -6.23 -0.68 -2.57
CA LYS A 37 -6.07 -0.03 -1.26
C LYS A 37 -4.79 -0.50 -0.57
N TYR A 38 -4.50 -1.79 -0.67
CA TYR A 38 -3.24 -2.36 -0.18
C TYR A 38 -2.03 -1.69 -0.85
N LEU A 39 -2.01 -1.60 -2.19
CA LEU A 39 -0.95 -0.90 -2.95
C LEU A 39 -0.77 0.55 -2.49
N GLN A 40 -1.87 1.29 -2.33
CA GLN A 40 -1.82 2.69 -1.91
C GLN A 40 -1.26 2.86 -0.51
N LEU A 41 -1.79 2.10 0.45
CA LEU A 41 -1.48 2.30 1.86
C LEU A 41 -0.14 1.66 2.26
N ALA A 42 0.18 0.48 1.72
CA ALA A 42 1.39 -0.24 2.09
C ALA A 42 2.63 0.19 1.29
N TYR A 43 2.46 0.76 0.09
CA TYR A 43 3.59 1.11 -0.78
C TYR A 43 3.59 2.58 -1.20
N PHE A 44 2.51 3.11 -1.80
CA PHE A 44 2.55 4.47 -2.35
C PHE A 44 2.71 5.52 -1.26
N LEU A 45 1.87 5.49 -0.23
CA LEU A 45 1.93 6.49 0.84
C LEU A 45 3.28 6.45 1.60
N PRO A 46 3.80 5.28 2.04
CA PRO A 46 5.14 5.20 2.61
C PRO A 46 6.25 5.66 1.66
N SER A 47 6.16 5.36 0.36
CA SER A 47 7.15 5.82 -0.62
C SER A 47 7.17 7.34 -0.77
N ILE A 48 6.01 8.00 -0.83
CA ILE A 48 5.90 9.46 -0.90
C ILE A 48 6.51 10.10 0.35
N ILE A 49 6.22 9.55 1.54
CA ILE A 49 6.77 10.06 2.80
C ILE A 49 8.29 9.89 2.83
N PHE A 50 8.79 8.70 2.46
CA PHE A 50 10.22 8.41 2.45
C PHE A 50 10.99 9.30 1.47
N PHE A 51 10.54 9.37 0.21
CA PHE A 51 11.20 10.19 -0.80
C PHE A 51 11.04 11.69 -0.55
N GLY A 52 9.90 12.13 0.00
CA GLY A 52 9.73 13.49 0.47
C GLY A 52 10.74 13.85 1.57
N TYR A 53 10.98 12.93 2.51
CA TYR A 53 11.98 13.10 3.55
C TYR A 53 13.42 13.14 2.99
N VAL A 54 13.77 12.22 2.09
CA VAL A 54 15.06 12.21 1.39
C VAL A 54 15.26 13.51 0.60
N PHE A 55 14.22 14.01 -0.06
CA PHE A 55 14.28 15.28 -0.79
C PHE A 55 14.55 16.47 0.14
N VAL A 56 13.94 16.50 1.32
CA VAL A 56 14.20 17.54 2.33
C VAL A 56 15.64 17.46 2.83
N ILE A 57 16.17 16.26 3.12
CA ILE A 57 17.59 16.08 3.50
C ILE A 57 18.50 16.60 2.38
N TYR A 58 18.23 16.18 1.13
CA TYR A 58 18.99 16.64 -0.02
C TYR A 58 19.01 18.17 -0.14
N LEU A 59 17.84 18.82 0.04
CA LEU A 59 17.74 20.27 -0.01
C LEU A 59 18.57 20.94 1.10
N ILE A 60 18.50 20.43 2.33
CA ILE A 60 19.28 20.94 3.47
C ILE A 60 20.78 20.84 3.16
N LEU A 61 21.25 19.65 2.77
CA LEU A 61 22.67 19.42 2.45
C LEU A 61 23.14 20.25 1.26
N TYR A 62 22.29 20.43 0.24
CA TYR A 62 22.60 21.24 -0.93
C TYR A 62 22.74 22.73 -0.58
N LEU A 63 21.87 23.25 0.28
CA LEU A 63 21.93 24.64 0.73
C LEU A 63 23.17 24.87 1.62
N ASP A 64 23.45 23.96 2.56
CA ASP A 64 24.62 24.01 3.44
C ASP A 64 25.94 23.94 2.63
N TYR A 65 26.00 23.07 1.62
CA TYR A 65 27.17 22.97 0.73
C TYR A 65 27.49 24.28 -0.01
N ARG A 66 26.46 25.09 -0.31
CA ARG A 66 26.58 26.36 -1.04
C ARG A 66 26.80 27.57 -0.16
N ASP A 67 26.63 27.46 1.15
CA ASP A 67 26.85 28.56 2.06
C ASP A 67 28.37 28.74 2.31
N PRO A 68 28.97 29.88 1.92
CA PRO A 68 30.39 30.16 2.15
C PRO A 68 30.74 30.35 3.63
N PHE A 69 29.74 30.52 4.51
CA PHE A 69 29.91 30.70 5.95
C PHE A 69 29.44 29.50 6.79
N ALA A 70 29.01 28.40 6.16
CA ALA A 70 28.53 27.22 6.87
C ALA A 70 29.63 26.58 7.74
N ASP A 71 29.30 26.36 9.01
CA ASP A 71 30.10 25.54 9.92
C ASP A 71 29.79 24.05 9.67
N ARG A 72 30.71 23.40 8.95
CA ARG A 72 30.58 22.00 8.51
C ARG A 72 30.88 20.96 9.59
N THR A 73 30.97 21.38 10.86
CA THR A 73 31.18 20.47 12.00
C THR A 73 29.91 20.15 12.79
N SER A 74 28.74 20.44 12.24
CA SER A 74 27.44 20.21 12.90
C SER A 74 26.97 18.74 12.91
N TYR A 75 27.73 17.85 13.57
CA TYR A 75 27.37 16.43 13.73
C TYR A 75 25.98 16.19 14.34
N GLY A 76 25.43 17.16 15.07
CA GLY A 76 24.12 17.03 15.72
C GLY A 76 22.94 16.96 14.74
N LEU A 77 22.96 17.73 13.65
CA LEU A 77 21.87 17.75 12.68
C LEU A 77 21.84 16.46 11.86
N ASP A 78 23.01 15.99 11.41
CA ASP A 78 23.14 14.75 10.66
C ASP A 78 22.55 13.57 11.44
N VAL A 79 22.94 13.41 12.70
CA VAL A 79 22.45 12.31 13.56
C VAL A 79 20.92 12.34 13.68
N VAL A 80 20.32 13.53 13.84
CA VAL A 80 18.85 13.67 13.92
C VAL A 80 18.18 13.28 12.61
N LEU A 81 18.75 13.67 11.46
CA LEU A 81 18.23 13.30 10.14
C LEU A 81 18.31 11.77 9.90
N TRP A 82 19.41 11.14 10.29
CA TRP A 82 19.56 9.68 10.19
C TRP A 82 18.59 8.92 11.10
N ILE A 83 18.40 9.39 12.34
CA ILE A 83 17.40 8.81 13.26
C ILE A 83 16.00 8.96 12.69
N GLY A 84 15.66 10.14 12.15
CA GLY A 84 14.36 10.37 11.51
C GLY A 84 14.12 9.42 10.34
N MET A 85 15.13 9.18 9.50
CA MET A 85 15.05 8.20 8.42
C MET A 85 14.77 6.79 8.94
N LEU A 86 15.48 6.37 10.00
CA LEU A 86 15.31 5.06 10.61
C LEU A 86 13.88 4.88 11.18
N VAL A 87 13.34 5.91 11.84
CA VAL A 87 11.95 5.89 12.34
C VAL A 87 10.94 5.74 11.22
N ILE A 88 11.12 6.46 10.10
CA ILE A 88 10.24 6.37 8.93
C ILE A 88 10.29 4.96 8.33
N LEU A 89 11.49 4.39 8.18
CA LEU A 89 11.66 3.03 7.65
C LEU A 89 10.99 1.98 8.54
N ILE A 90 11.22 2.02 9.85
CA ILE A 90 10.60 1.08 10.79
C ILE A 90 9.08 1.21 10.75
N SER A 91 8.56 2.45 10.73
CA SER A 91 7.13 2.71 10.65
C SER A 91 6.53 2.16 9.35
N ALA A 92 7.22 2.32 8.22
CA ALA A 92 6.81 1.77 6.93
C ALA A 92 6.78 0.24 6.94
N VAL A 93 7.80 -0.41 7.53
CA VAL A 93 7.85 -1.87 7.65
C VAL A 93 6.69 -2.39 8.52
N ILE A 94 6.48 -1.80 9.70
CA ILE A 94 5.38 -2.19 10.59
C ILE A 94 4.03 -2.03 9.88
N ASN A 95 3.84 -0.89 9.19
CA ASN A 95 2.63 -0.63 8.42
C ASN A 95 2.42 -1.64 7.27
N GLY A 96 3.49 -1.93 6.52
CA GLY A 96 3.46 -2.89 5.42
C GLY A 96 3.10 -4.29 5.88
N VAL A 97 3.71 -4.78 6.96
CA VAL A 97 3.39 -6.09 7.54
C VAL A 97 1.94 -6.11 8.05
N TRP A 98 1.52 -5.08 8.76
CA TRP A 98 0.15 -4.93 9.27
C TRP A 98 -0.91 -5.07 8.16
N LEU A 99 -0.72 -4.32 7.08
CA LEU A 99 -1.60 -4.31 5.92
C LEU A 99 -1.53 -5.64 5.14
N SER A 100 -0.35 -6.25 5.08
CA SER A 100 -0.14 -7.55 4.44
C SER A 100 -0.86 -8.68 5.17
N ILE A 101 -1.08 -8.59 6.48
CA ILE A 101 -1.91 -9.56 7.24
C ILE A 101 -3.36 -9.53 6.74
N GLN A 102 -3.95 -8.33 6.62
CA GLN A 102 -5.31 -8.19 6.10
C GLN A 102 -5.42 -8.60 4.63
N ARG A 103 -4.35 -8.40 3.83
CA ARG A 103 -4.28 -8.87 2.45
C ARG A 103 -4.19 -10.40 2.37
N ALA A 104 -3.41 -11.03 3.25
CA ALA A 104 -3.33 -12.49 3.34
C ALA A 104 -4.69 -13.10 3.72
N HIS A 105 -5.39 -12.49 4.67
CA HIS A 105 -6.76 -12.88 5.04
C HIS A 105 -7.75 -12.76 3.89
N ASP A 106 -7.57 -11.77 3.00
CA ASP A 106 -8.43 -11.61 1.82
C ASP A 106 -8.28 -12.76 0.80
N MET A 107 -7.12 -13.43 0.80
CA MET A 107 -6.86 -14.62 -0.03
C MET A 107 -7.15 -15.92 0.72
N GLY A 108 -7.80 -15.87 1.89
CA GLY A 108 -8.08 -17.05 2.72
C GLY A 108 -6.83 -17.64 3.40
N HIS A 109 -5.70 -16.94 3.39
CA HIS A 109 -4.44 -17.42 3.95
C HIS A 109 -4.20 -16.90 5.36
N ARG A 110 -3.38 -17.62 6.14
CA ARG A 110 -2.98 -17.22 7.49
C ARG A 110 -2.12 -15.95 7.45
N GLY A 111 -2.26 -15.10 8.47
CA GLY A 111 -1.50 -13.84 8.60
C GLY A 111 0.02 -13.99 8.54
N PHE A 112 0.60 -15.18 8.79
CA PHE A 112 2.05 -15.40 8.63
C PHE A 112 2.54 -15.19 7.19
N VAL A 113 1.68 -15.42 6.18
CA VAL A 113 2.01 -15.15 4.76
C VAL A 113 2.32 -13.67 4.55
N ALA A 114 1.83 -12.77 5.41
CA ALA A 114 2.18 -11.35 5.37
C ALA A 114 3.68 -11.08 5.47
N LEU A 115 4.46 -11.93 6.14
CA LEU A 115 5.92 -11.76 6.26
C LEU A 115 6.64 -11.91 4.92
N THR A 116 6.01 -12.58 3.94
CA THR A 116 6.55 -12.64 2.57
C THR A 116 6.62 -11.27 1.91
N SER A 117 5.85 -10.27 2.38
CA SER A 117 5.94 -8.89 1.92
C SER A 117 7.31 -8.24 2.17
N LEU A 118 8.08 -8.74 3.14
CA LEU A 118 9.45 -8.27 3.42
C LEU A 118 10.46 -8.74 2.38
N ILE A 119 10.11 -9.76 1.59
CA ILE A 119 10.96 -10.31 0.53
C ILE A 119 10.43 -9.76 -0.79
N PRO A 120 11.12 -8.82 -1.47
CA PRO A 120 10.54 -8.05 -2.57
C PRO A 120 9.89 -8.89 -3.66
N LEU A 121 10.55 -9.95 -4.13
CA LEU A 121 10.04 -10.81 -5.21
C LEU A 121 8.85 -11.67 -4.79
N ILE A 122 8.84 -12.16 -3.55
CA ILE A 122 7.77 -13.03 -3.04
C ILE A 122 6.55 -12.18 -2.65
N GLY A 123 6.77 -10.98 -2.10
CA GLY A 123 5.73 -10.03 -1.73
C GLY A 123 4.85 -9.59 -2.90
N LEU A 124 5.34 -9.65 -4.14
CA LEU A 124 4.55 -9.38 -5.34
C LEU A 124 3.32 -10.30 -5.46
N ALA A 125 3.40 -11.53 -4.93
CA ALA A 125 2.26 -12.44 -4.90
C ALA A 125 1.03 -11.80 -4.20
N LEU A 126 1.25 -11.05 -3.11
CA LEU A 126 0.18 -10.37 -2.36
C LEU A 126 -0.53 -9.27 -3.18
N ILE A 127 0.18 -8.70 -4.15
CA ILE A 127 -0.31 -7.63 -5.02
C ILE A 127 -1.07 -8.21 -6.21
N ILE A 128 -0.54 -9.28 -6.81
CA ILE A 128 -1.03 -9.85 -8.06
C ILE A 128 -2.19 -10.81 -7.83
N MET A 129 -2.12 -11.64 -6.78
CA MET A 129 -3.13 -12.68 -6.56
C MET A 129 -4.48 -12.06 -6.19
N PRO A 130 -5.60 -12.53 -6.79
CA PRO A 130 -6.93 -12.08 -6.43
C PRO A 130 -7.33 -12.54 -5.03
N GLY A 131 -8.22 -11.78 -4.39
CA GLY A 131 -8.88 -12.21 -3.16
C GLY A 131 -10.06 -13.13 -3.43
N GLU A 132 -10.56 -13.79 -2.39
CA GLU A 132 -11.76 -14.62 -2.46
C GLU A 132 -13.02 -13.75 -2.67
N GLN A 133 -14.00 -14.18 -3.45
CA GLN A 133 -15.23 -13.39 -3.68
C GLN A 133 -16.39 -13.79 -2.75
N HIS A 134 -16.18 -14.83 -1.95
CA HIS A 134 -17.14 -15.31 -0.97
C HIS A 134 -16.72 -14.94 0.45
N LYS A 135 -17.64 -15.14 1.40
CA LYS A 135 -17.34 -15.10 2.82
C LYS A 135 -16.27 -16.14 3.17
N ASN A 136 -15.30 -15.76 4.01
CA ASN A 136 -14.25 -16.66 4.46
C ASN A 136 -14.06 -16.61 5.99
N ALA A 137 -13.12 -17.39 6.51
CA ALA A 137 -12.87 -17.49 7.95
C ALA A 137 -12.44 -16.17 8.61
N TYR A 138 -12.04 -15.17 7.81
CA TYR A 138 -11.53 -13.89 8.27
C TYR A 138 -12.54 -12.73 8.13
N GLY A 139 -13.69 -12.98 7.48
CA GLY A 139 -14.77 -12.02 7.33
C GLY A 139 -15.49 -12.12 5.99
N ASP A 140 -16.47 -11.24 5.84
CA ASP A 140 -17.22 -11.08 4.60
C ASP A 140 -16.39 -10.34 3.53
N GLU A 141 -16.86 -10.36 2.28
CA GLU A 141 -16.16 -9.73 1.16
C GLU A 141 -15.92 -8.23 1.40
N PRO A 142 -14.71 -7.69 1.10
CA PRO A 142 -14.45 -6.26 1.27
C PRO A 142 -15.32 -5.41 0.34
N VAL A 143 -15.79 -4.26 0.85
CA VAL A 143 -16.53 -3.28 0.05
C VAL A 143 -15.66 -2.77 -1.10
N GLU A 144 -16.27 -2.61 -2.28
CA GLU A 144 -15.64 -1.99 -3.43
C GLU A 144 -15.07 -0.60 -3.11
N ASN A 145 -14.02 -0.23 -3.81
CA ASN A 145 -13.39 1.06 -3.63
C ASN A 145 -14.26 2.17 -4.22
N SER A 146 -14.32 3.32 -3.54
CA SER A 146 -14.92 4.51 -4.11
C SER A 146 -14.16 4.96 -5.36
N ALA A 147 -14.84 5.68 -6.26
CA ALA A 147 -14.25 6.18 -7.49
C ALA A 147 -12.95 6.97 -7.24
N LEU A 148 -12.92 7.79 -6.19
CA LEU A 148 -11.74 8.55 -5.79
C LEU A 148 -10.56 7.63 -5.47
N VAL A 149 -10.77 6.58 -4.68
CA VAL A 149 -9.73 5.61 -4.33
C VAL A 149 -9.23 4.88 -5.57
N ASN A 150 -10.10 4.58 -6.53
CA ASN A 150 -9.68 3.95 -7.78
C ASN A 150 -8.82 4.91 -8.61
N ILE A 151 -9.25 6.16 -8.79
CA ILE A 151 -8.52 7.18 -9.56
C ILE A 151 -7.15 7.42 -8.93
N THR A 152 -7.07 7.66 -7.62
CA THR A 152 -5.79 7.89 -6.93
C THR A 152 -4.89 6.66 -6.96
N GLY A 153 -5.46 5.45 -7.02
CA GLY A 153 -4.71 4.21 -7.10
C GLY A 153 -4.00 4.06 -8.45
N TRP A 154 -4.73 4.30 -9.54
CA TRP A 154 -4.15 4.27 -10.88
C TRP A 154 -3.15 5.41 -11.11
N LEU A 155 -3.47 6.62 -10.67
CA LEU A 155 -2.54 7.74 -10.70
C LEU A 155 -1.27 7.44 -9.88
N GLY A 156 -1.40 6.80 -8.73
CA GLY A 156 -0.27 6.37 -7.90
C GLY A 156 0.65 5.39 -8.63
N ILE A 157 0.10 4.39 -9.32
CA ILE A 157 0.88 3.43 -10.12
C ILE A 157 1.69 4.17 -11.19
N VAL A 158 1.04 5.04 -11.96
CA VAL A 158 1.70 5.80 -13.03
C VAL A 158 2.74 6.76 -12.45
N GLY A 159 2.40 7.50 -11.40
CA GLY A 159 3.28 8.49 -10.76
C GLY A 159 4.54 7.85 -10.19
N VAL A 160 4.41 6.72 -9.48
CA VAL A 160 5.56 5.98 -8.94
C VAL A 160 6.42 5.41 -10.07
N GLY A 161 5.81 4.88 -11.14
CA GLY A 161 6.54 4.41 -12.31
C GLY A 161 7.35 5.51 -13.00
N LEU A 162 6.73 6.68 -13.23
CA LEU A 162 7.40 7.85 -13.79
C LEU A 162 8.53 8.36 -12.88
N TYR A 163 8.33 8.33 -11.57
CA TYR A 163 9.33 8.73 -10.60
C TYR A 163 10.58 7.84 -10.64
N TYR A 164 10.43 6.51 -10.64
CA TYR A 164 11.57 5.60 -10.76
C TYR A 164 12.27 5.72 -12.12
N LEU A 165 11.52 5.97 -13.20
CA LEU A 165 12.10 6.23 -14.51
C LEU A 165 12.94 7.51 -14.51
N LEU A 166 12.44 8.58 -13.89
CA LEU A 166 13.19 9.84 -13.72
C LEU A 166 14.50 9.59 -12.95
N LEU A 167 14.44 8.87 -11.82
CA LEU A 167 15.63 8.52 -11.04
C LEU A 167 16.66 7.73 -11.85
N LEU A 168 16.21 6.76 -12.65
CA LEU A 168 17.07 5.97 -13.53
C LEU A 168 17.75 6.86 -14.57
N VAL A 169 17.00 7.75 -15.24
CA VAL A 169 17.56 8.68 -16.23
C VAL A 169 18.58 9.63 -15.59
N LEU A 170 18.25 10.22 -14.44
CA LEU A 170 19.18 11.09 -13.71
C LEU A 170 20.44 10.33 -13.26
N GLY A 171 20.31 9.07 -12.84
CA GLY A 171 21.42 8.21 -12.49
C GLY A 171 22.34 7.88 -13.67
N LEU A 172 21.76 7.58 -14.85
CA LEU A 172 22.53 7.36 -16.08
C LEU A 172 23.27 8.63 -16.51
N LEU A 173 22.60 9.78 -16.52
CA LEU A 173 23.23 11.06 -16.84
C LEU A 173 24.34 11.44 -15.85
N TRP A 174 24.22 11.02 -14.58
CA TRP A 174 25.27 11.20 -13.60
C TRP A 174 26.48 10.29 -13.90
N LEU A 175 26.26 9.02 -14.27
CA LEU A 175 27.33 8.08 -14.65
C LEU A 175 28.12 8.56 -15.89
N GLU A 176 27.43 9.13 -16.88
CA GLU A 176 28.06 9.72 -18.08
C GLU A 176 29.04 10.86 -17.75
N ARG A 177 28.96 11.48 -16.56
CA ARG A 177 29.92 12.51 -16.14
C ARG A 177 31.27 11.94 -15.68
N PHE A 178 31.37 10.62 -15.47
CA PHE A 178 32.57 9.96 -14.94
C PHE A 178 33.23 8.99 -15.94
N ILE A 179 32.63 8.80 -17.13
CA ILE A 179 33.16 8.00 -18.24
C ILE A 179 33.60 8.96 -19.35
#